data_AF-A0A2V8XTC3-F1
#
_entry.id   AF-A0A2V8XTC3-F1
#
_cell.length_a   1.000
_cell.length_b   1.000
_cell.length_c   1.000
_cell.angle_alpha   90.00
_cell.angle_beta   90.00
_cell.angle_gamma   90.00
#
_symmetry.space_group_name_H-M   'P 1'
#
loop_
_entity.id
_entity.type
_entity.pdbx_description
1 polymer ?
#
loop_
_entity_poly.entity_id
_entity_poly.type
_entity_poly.pdbx_seq_one_letter_code
_entity_poly.pdbx_strand_id
1 'polypeptide(L)'
;MRLHTFSLWRVAAAALLFVGFVATCFSFTSKQLRIEKFDAEIVVSPSGSIDVTENIQVHFIGGPWHGLYRSIPVEYVTPQGLNYSLFLDVKSVTDANGNRLKFETSRVRHYRKLKIY
;
A
#
# COMPACT_ATOMS: atom_id res chain seq x y z
N MET A 1 36.46 -19.41 55.77
CA MET A 1 36.49 -18.86 54.39
C MET A 1 35.78 -19.87 53.48
N ARG A 2 34.44 -19.79 53.38
CA ARG A 2 33.59 -20.73 52.63
C ARG A 2 33.31 -20.12 51.26
N LEU A 3 33.88 -20.69 50.20
CA LEU A 3 33.55 -20.27 48.83
C LEU A 3 32.09 -20.64 48.55
N HIS A 4 31.26 -19.63 48.28
CA HIS A 4 29.95 -19.84 47.68
C HIS A 4 30.17 -20.32 46.25
N THR A 5 30.12 -21.63 46.04
CA THR A 5 30.03 -22.21 44.70
C THR A 5 28.67 -21.84 44.12
N PHE A 6 28.63 -20.74 43.36
CA PHE A 6 27.46 -20.41 42.55
C PHE A 6 27.22 -21.59 41.60
N SER A 7 26.14 -22.33 41.84
CA SER A 7 25.69 -23.45 41.01
C SER A 7 25.52 -22.95 39.57
N LEU A 8 26.45 -23.33 38.69
CA LEU A 8 26.40 -23.02 37.24
C LEU A 8 25.06 -23.39 36.61
N TRP A 9 24.37 -24.40 37.16
CA TRP A 9 23.04 -24.82 36.75
C TRP A 9 21.95 -23.76 36.98
N ARG A 10 22.03 -23.00 38.07
CA ARG A 10 21.04 -21.94 38.38
C ARG A 10 21.20 -20.72 37.47
N VAL A 11 22.44 -20.42 37.05
CA VAL A 11 22.74 -19.34 36.11
C VAL A 11 22.31 -19.71 34.69
N ALA A 12 22.55 -20.96 34.28
CA ALA A 12 22.10 -21.49 32.98
C ALA A 12 20.57 -21.54 32.88
N ALA A 13 19.86 -21.96 33.93
CA ALA A 13 18.40 -21.99 33.96
C ALA A 13 17.77 -20.59 33.91
N ALA A 14 18.37 -19.60 34.60
CA ALA A 14 17.92 -18.20 34.56
C ALA A 14 18.14 -17.55 33.19
N ALA A 15 19.27 -17.84 32.53
CA ALA A 15 19.55 -17.37 31.17
C ALA A 15 18.57 -17.98 30.14
N LEU A 16 18.21 -19.26 30.28
CA LEU A 16 17.23 -19.92 29.42
C LEU A 16 15.81 -19.33 29.58
N LEU A 17 15.41 -19.00 30.81
CA LEU A 17 14.14 -18.31 31.08
C LEU A 17 14.11 -16.88 30.54
N PHE A 18 15.24 -16.16 30.59
CA PHE A 18 15.35 -14.81 30.04
C PHE A 18 15.28 -14.79 28.51
N VAL A 19 15.92 -15.75 27.83
CA VAL A 19 15.83 -15.91 26.37
C VAL A 19 14.42 -16.31 25.92
N GLY A 20 13.74 -17.18 26.69
CA GLY A 20 12.34 -17.53 26.43
C GLY A 20 11.36 -16.37 26.60
N PHE A 21 11.59 -15.47 27.55
CA PHE A 21 10.74 -14.29 27.78
C PHE A 21 10.85 -13.26 26.64
N VAL A 22 12.06 -13.03 26.11
CA VAL A 22 12.29 -12.07 25.00
C VAL A 22 11.69 -12.55 23.67
N ALA A 23 11.56 -13.86 23.46
CA ALA A 23 11.07 -14.42 22.19
C ALA A 23 9.54 -14.32 21.98
N THR A 24 8.75 -13.90 22.98
CA THR A 24 7.28 -13.97 22.92
C THR A 24 6.56 -12.67 22.47
N CYS A 25 7.27 -11.55 22.28
CA CYS A 25 6.62 -10.25 22.07
C CYS A 25 6.56 -9.71 20.64
N PHE A 26 7.10 -10.41 19.64
CA PHE A 26 7.07 -9.90 18.26
C PHE A 26 5.91 -10.52 17.46
N SER A 27 4.69 -10.00 17.67
CA SER A 27 3.64 -10.16 16.67
C SER A 27 3.98 -9.31 15.45
N PHE A 28 4.68 -9.89 14.48
CA PHE A 28 4.86 -9.27 13.17
C PHE A 28 3.51 -9.31 12.44
N THR A 29 2.69 -8.27 12.57
CA THR A 29 1.56 -8.09 11.68
C THR A 29 2.10 -7.70 10.30
N SER A 30 2.00 -8.61 9.34
CA SER A 30 2.32 -8.27 7.95
C SER A 30 1.39 -7.16 7.48
N LYS A 31 1.95 -6.12 6.84
CA LYS A 31 1.14 -5.08 6.21
C LYS A 31 0.54 -5.65 4.93
N GLN A 32 -0.77 -5.73 4.87
CA GLN A 32 -1.51 -6.16 3.69
C GLN A 32 -2.51 -5.07 3.26
N LEU A 33 -2.43 -4.68 1.99
CA LEU A 33 -3.47 -3.89 1.33
C LEU A 33 -4.31 -4.88 0.51
N ARG A 34 -5.60 -4.93 0.79
CA ARG A 34 -6.55 -5.77 0.05
C ARG A 34 -7.56 -4.90 -0.66
N ILE A 35 -7.69 -5.05 -1.98
CA ILE A 35 -8.80 -4.44 -2.73
C ILE A 35 -9.96 -5.43 -2.65
N GLU A 36 -11.00 -5.07 -1.90
CA GLU A 36 -12.18 -5.90 -1.69
C GLU A 36 -13.14 -5.77 -2.88
N LYS A 37 -13.24 -4.57 -3.45
CA LYS A 37 -14.05 -4.29 -4.63
C LYS A 37 -13.40 -3.24 -5.52
N PHE A 38 -13.51 -3.43 -6.82
CA PHE A 38 -13.12 -2.46 -7.82
C PHE A 38 -14.20 -2.40 -8.90
N ASP A 39 -14.92 -1.29 -8.96
CA ASP A 39 -15.88 -0.99 -10.03
C ASP A 39 -15.35 0.18 -10.85
N ALA A 40 -15.47 0.10 -12.17
CA ALA A 40 -15.10 1.17 -13.08
C ALA A 40 -16.22 1.42 -14.09
N GLU A 41 -16.62 2.67 -14.22
CA GLU A 41 -17.52 3.15 -15.27
C GLU A 41 -16.69 3.95 -16.27
N ILE A 42 -16.83 3.60 -17.56
CA ILE A 42 -16.05 4.19 -18.66
C ILE A 42 -17.04 4.66 -19.71
N VAL A 43 -17.10 5.97 -19.94
CA VAL A 43 -17.97 6.60 -20.94
C VAL A 43 -17.10 7.16 -22.06
N VAL A 44 -17.34 6.69 -23.29
CA VAL A 44 -16.64 7.18 -24.48
C VAL A 44 -17.56 8.17 -25.20
N SER A 45 -17.09 9.41 -25.31
CA SER A 45 -17.81 10.46 -26.02
C SER A 45 -17.57 10.39 -27.54
N PRO A 46 -18.47 10.96 -28.38
CA PRO A 46 -18.25 11.07 -29.81
C PRO A 46 -17.01 11.88 -30.23
N SER A 47 -16.52 12.77 -29.36
CA SER A 47 -15.27 13.51 -29.57
C SER A 47 -14.01 12.68 -29.33
N GLY A 48 -14.16 11.43 -28.89
CA GLY A 48 -13.06 10.54 -28.53
C GLY A 48 -12.48 10.77 -27.13
N SER A 49 -13.07 11.68 -26.35
CA SER A 49 -12.73 11.84 -24.93
C SER A 49 -13.35 10.71 -24.11
N ILE A 50 -12.65 10.27 -23.07
CA ILE A 50 -13.06 9.16 -22.22
C ILE A 50 -13.18 9.68 -20.79
N ASP A 51 -14.38 9.56 -20.22
CA ASP A 51 -14.62 9.84 -18.81
C ASP A 51 -14.60 8.52 -18.02
N VAL A 52 -13.81 8.50 -16.94
CA VAL A 52 -13.60 7.30 -16.12
C VAL A 52 -13.93 7.61 -14.66
N THR A 53 -14.82 6.82 -14.08
CA THR A 53 -15.13 6.85 -12.65
C THR A 53 -14.76 5.51 -12.02
N GLU A 54 -13.82 5.52 -11.07
CA GLU A 54 -13.37 4.32 -10.35
C GLU A 54 -13.85 4.35 -8.89
N ASN A 55 -14.51 3.28 -8.45
CA ASN A 55 -14.87 3.06 -7.05
C ASN A 55 -14.06 1.88 -6.50
N ILE A 56 -13.33 2.13 -5.41
CA ILE A 56 -12.28 1.24 -4.94
C ILE A 56 -12.44 1.04 -3.44
N GLN A 57 -12.87 -0.16 -3.06
CA GLN A 57 -12.99 -0.53 -1.64
C GLN A 57 -11.71 -1.21 -1.21
N VAL A 58 -11.00 -0.58 -0.28
CA VAL A 58 -9.68 -1.02 0.18
C VAL A 58 -9.71 -1.30 1.67
N HIS A 59 -9.19 -2.47 2.05
CA HIS A 59 -8.98 -2.87 3.42
C HIS A 59 -7.47 -2.88 3.71
N PHE A 60 -7.07 -1.99 4.61
CA PHE A 60 -5.70 -1.84 5.09
C PHE A 60 -5.49 -2.65 6.39
N ILE A 61 -4.64 -3.69 6.34
CA ILE A 61 -4.39 -4.61 7.44
C ILE A 61 -2.94 -4.43 7.92
N GLY A 62 -2.74 -4.28 9.25
CA GLY A 62 -1.44 -4.00 9.88
C GLY A 62 -0.98 -2.56 9.65
N GLY A 63 -0.57 -1.79 10.67
CA GLY A 63 -0.47 -0.33 10.57
C GLY A 63 0.82 0.30 11.12
N PRO A 64 1.16 1.55 10.74
CA PRO A 64 0.34 2.56 10.01
C PRO A 64 0.44 2.53 8.47
N TRP A 65 -0.52 3.13 7.77
CA TRP A 65 -0.54 3.34 6.30
C TRP A 65 -0.49 4.83 5.92
N HIS A 66 -0.05 5.11 4.70
CA HIS A 66 0.12 6.48 4.17
C HIS A 66 -0.60 6.69 2.83
N GLY A 67 -1.79 6.11 2.71
CA GLY A 67 -2.67 6.27 1.56
C GLY A 67 -2.64 5.12 0.55
N LEU A 68 -3.37 5.33 -0.56
CA LEU A 68 -3.50 4.44 -1.71
C LEU A 68 -2.71 4.99 -2.90
N TYR A 69 -2.03 4.12 -3.63
CA TYR A 69 -1.42 4.49 -4.91
C TYR A 69 -2.26 4.02 -6.09
N ARG A 70 -2.54 4.93 -7.03
CA ARG A 70 -3.08 4.61 -8.36
C ARG A 70 -2.06 4.93 -9.44
N SER A 71 -1.70 3.93 -10.23
CA SER A 71 -0.75 4.06 -11.33
C SER A 71 -1.51 3.93 -12.64
N ILE A 72 -1.73 5.05 -13.32
CA ILE A 72 -2.55 5.13 -14.52
C ILE A 72 -1.60 5.19 -15.72
N PRO A 73 -1.60 4.19 -16.62
CA PRO A 73 -0.77 4.26 -17.83
C PRO A 73 -1.22 5.43 -18.70
N VAL A 74 -0.27 6.26 -19.10
CA VAL A 74 -0.50 7.42 -19.98
C VAL A 74 0.37 7.38 -21.22
N GLU A 75 1.23 6.36 -21.37
CA GLU A 75 2.02 6.13 -22.58
C GLU A 75 1.86 4.68 -23.00
N TYR A 76 1.60 4.49 -24.28
CA TYR A 76 1.38 3.18 -24.89
C TYR A 76 2.24 3.03 -26.13
N VAL A 77 2.65 1.78 -26.37
CA VAL A 77 3.37 1.35 -27.57
C VAL A 77 2.52 0.27 -28.21
N THR A 78 2.10 0.46 -29.45
CA THR A 78 1.41 -0.60 -30.19
C THR A 78 2.40 -1.65 -30.68
N PRO A 79 1.97 -2.89 -30.96
CA PRO A 79 2.84 -3.90 -31.55
C PRO A 79 3.51 -3.47 -32.87
N GLN A 80 2.90 -2.52 -33.59
CA GLN A 80 3.41 -1.96 -34.84
C GLN A 80 4.42 -0.81 -34.62
N GLY A 81 4.76 -0.48 -33.38
CA GLY A 81 5.72 0.56 -33.03
C GLY A 81 5.15 1.97 -32.97
N LEU A 82 3.83 2.14 -32.98
CA LEU A 82 3.21 3.45 -32.77
C LEU A 82 3.21 3.79 -31.28
N ASN A 83 3.84 4.91 -30.93
CA ASN A 83 3.83 5.45 -29.58
C ASN A 83 2.75 6.53 -29.48
N TYR A 84 1.90 6.47 -28.46
CA TYR A 84 0.97 7.55 -28.15
C TYR A 84 0.86 7.81 -26.66
N SER A 85 0.61 9.07 -26.32
CA SER A 85 0.38 9.52 -24.95
C SER A 85 -1.07 9.95 -24.76
N LEU A 86 -1.65 9.55 -23.65
CA LEU A 86 -2.98 9.99 -23.23
C LEU A 86 -2.84 11.23 -22.36
N PHE A 87 -3.63 12.26 -22.66
CA PHE A 87 -3.83 13.38 -21.75
C PHE A 87 -4.72 12.92 -20.60
N LEU A 88 -4.21 12.96 -19.38
CA LEU A 88 -4.96 12.63 -18.17
C LEU A 88 -5.26 13.90 -17.38
N ASP A 89 -6.55 14.15 -17.16
CA ASP A 89 -7.03 15.19 -16.25
C ASP A 89 -7.78 14.55 -15.07
N VAL A 90 -7.25 14.72 -13.86
CA VAL A 90 -7.85 14.15 -12.65
C VAL A 90 -8.90 15.12 -12.11
N LYS A 91 -10.18 14.83 -12.39
CA LYS A 91 -11.30 15.71 -12.03
C LYS A 91 -11.55 15.79 -10.52
N SER A 92 -11.59 14.65 -9.84
CA SER A 92 -11.80 14.59 -8.40
C SER A 92 -11.34 13.27 -7.80
N VAL A 93 -11.04 13.28 -6.50
CA VAL A 93 -10.83 12.09 -5.69
C VAL A 93 -11.60 12.29 -4.40
N THR A 94 -12.49 11.36 -4.06
CA THR A 94 -13.39 11.49 -2.91
C THR A 94 -13.45 10.21 -2.08
N ASP A 95 -13.88 10.32 -0.82
CA ASP A 95 -14.26 9.17 0.00
C ASP A 95 -15.71 8.73 -0.30
N ALA A 96 -16.17 7.69 0.40
CA ALA A 96 -17.52 7.15 0.24
C ALA A 96 -18.64 8.13 0.60
N ASN A 97 -18.34 9.19 1.36
CA ASN A 97 -19.30 10.24 1.73
C ASN A 97 -19.24 11.44 0.77
N GLY A 98 -18.39 11.40 -0.26
CA GLY A 98 -18.18 12.49 -1.21
C GLY A 98 -17.21 13.57 -0.73
N ASN A 99 -16.53 13.37 0.41
CA ASN A 99 -15.53 14.34 0.87
C ASN A 99 -14.29 14.28 -0.01
N ARG A 100 -13.76 15.44 -0.39
CA ARG A 100 -12.55 15.52 -1.22
C ARG A 100 -11.34 15.02 -0.44
N LEU A 101 -10.61 14.07 -1.03
CA LEU A 101 -9.35 13.57 -0.48
C LEU A 101 -8.17 14.38 -1.02
N LYS A 102 -7.15 14.59 -0.17
CA LYS A 102 -5.87 15.12 -0.66
C LYS A 102 -5.23 14.04 -1.54
N PHE A 103 -4.71 14.45 -2.69
CA PHE A 103 -3.85 13.58 -3.47
C PHE A 103 -2.67 14.34 -4.02
N GLU A 104 -1.57 13.62 -4.22
CA GLU A 104 -0.38 14.10 -4.90
C GLU A 104 -0.22 13.31 -6.18
N THR A 105 0.39 13.94 -7.18
CA THR A 105 0.57 13.32 -8.48
C THR A 105 2.05 13.33 -8.85
N SER A 106 2.56 12.27 -9.46
CA SER A 106 3.93 12.20 -10.02
C SER A 106 3.97 11.36 -11.31
N ARG A 107 5.02 11.50 -12.13
CA ARG A 107 5.22 10.67 -13.32
C ARG A 107 6.29 9.62 -13.02
N VAL A 108 5.99 8.36 -13.34
CA VAL A 108 6.89 7.23 -13.13
C VAL A 108 6.87 6.36 -14.38
N ARG A 109 7.95 6.43 -15.17
CA ARG A 109 8.02 5.77 -16.49
C ARG A 109 6.79 6.18 -17.34
N HIS A 110 6.05 5.18 -17.83
CA HIS A 110 4.86 5.30 -18.67
C HIS A 110 3.57 5.62 -17.90
N TYR A 111 3.66 5.84 -16.58
CA TYR A 111 2.50 5.99 -15.71
C TYR A 111 2.41 7.39 -15.12
N ARG A 112 1.18 7.87 -14.98
CA ARG A 112 0.82 8.90 -14.02
C ARG A 112 0.42 8.24 -12.70
N LYS A 113 1.20 8.51 -11.66
CA LYS A 113 0.98 7.99 -10.31
C LYS A 113 0.26 9.03 -9.46
N LEU A 114 -0.82 8.61 -8.81
CA LEU A 114 -1.56 9.34 -7.81
C LEU A 114 -1.28 8.69 -6.46
N LYS A 115 -0.95 9.50 -5.44
CA LYS A 115 -0.92 9.11 -4.04
C LYS A 115 -2.11 9.78 -3.36
N ILE A 116 -3.08 8.99 -2.96
CA ILE A 116 -4.35 9.44 -2.36
C ILE A 116 -4.22 9.25 -0.85
N TYR A 117 -4.44 10.30 -0.08
CA TYR A 117 -4.29 10.34 1.38
C TYR A 117 -5.63 10.15 2.09
#